data_AF-A0A2L2L8J4-F1
#
_entry.id   AF-A0A2L2L8J4-F1
#
_cell.length_a   1.000
_cell.length_b   1.000
_cell.length_c   1.000
_cell.angle_alpha   90.00
_cell.angle_beta   90.00
_cell.angle_gamma   90.00
#
_symmetry.space_group_name_H-M   'P 1'
#
loop_
_entity.id
_entity.type
_entity.pdbx_description
1 polymer ?
#
loop_
_entity_poly.entity_id
_entity_poly.type
_entity_poly.pdbx_seq_one_letter_code
_entity_poly.pdbx_strand_id
1 'polypeptide(L)'
;MTDKELKTIKFQMMLSESEAEAIDDWSFKLRIRSRAEAIRRLCQIGMTADENVRAVLKESEKSVTNRVDELKVLVELLQEDPDTLDAHEVRILAAEIGKSAMDDQMALKEAIMHLSEPIVAIRNAKSADVAIADAEKATERLTKMIAELKAKANKGKKR
;
A
#
# COMPACT_ATOMS: atom_id res chain seq x y z
N MET A 1 2.03 -20.25 18.77
CA MET A 1 0.92 -21.03 19.36
C MET A 1 -0.34 -20.61 18.65
N THR A 2 -0.93 -21.46 17.81
CA THR A 2 -2.23 -21.17 17.20
C THR A 2 -3.08 -22.40 17.39
N ASP A 3 -3.69 -22.46 18.56
CA ASP A 3 -4.85 -23.32 18.77
C ASP A 3 -5.93 -22.82 17.80
N LYS A 4 -6.47 -23.73 16.99
CA LYS A 4 -7.36 -23.39 15.89
C LYS A 4 -8.72 -23.05 16.48
N GLU A 5 -8.89 -21.81 16.91
CA GLU A 5 -10.06 -21.34 17.64
C GLU A 5 -11.35 -21.76 16.91
N LEU A 6 -12.16 -22.59 17.58
CA LEU A 6 -13.37 -23.12 16.99
C LEU A 6 -14.35 -21.97 16.77
N LYS A 7 -14.94 -21.95 15.58
CA LYS A 7 -15.91 -20.93 15.13
C LYS A 7 -17.25 -21.19 15.83
N THR A 8 -17.38 -20.79 17.09
CA THR A 8 -18.53 -21.12 17.96
C THR A 8 -19.61 -20.04 18.01
N ILE A 9 -19.29 -18.79 17.62
CA ILE A 9 -20.22 -17.66 17.68
C ILE A 9 -21.11 -17.61 16.43
N LYS A 10 -22.44 -17.59 16.63
CA LYS A 10 -23.43 -17.33 15.58
C LYS A 10 -23.84 -15.87 15.59
N PHE A 11 -23.84 -15.23 14.43
CA PHE A 11 -24.27 -13.85 14.24
C PHE A 11 -25.42 -13.81 13.25
N GLN A 12 -26.55 -13.20 13.62
CA GLN A 12 -27.69 -12.96 12.72
C GLN A 12 -27.65 -11.50 12.27
N MET A 13 -27.64 -11.28 10.96
CA MET A 13 -27.71 -9.96 10.34
C MET A 13 -28.87 -9.90 9.37
N MET A 14 -29.50 -8.73 9.28
CA MET A 14 -30.44 -8.39 8.23
C MET A 14 -29.68 -7.65 7.14
N LEU A 15 -29.83 -8.09 5.90
CA LEU A 15 -29.28 -7.46 4.71
C LEU A 15 -30.44 -7.17 3.75
N SER A 16 -30.30 -6.11 2.97
CA SER A 16 -31.16 -5.93 1.79
C SER A 16 -30.91 -7.04 0.77
N GLU A 17 -31.89 -7.26 -0.11
CA GLU A 17 -31.78 -8.25 -1.19
C GLU A 17 -30.56 -7.98 -2.08
N SER A 18 -30.34 -6.72 -2.45
CA SER A 18 -29.20 -6.29 -3.26
C SER A 18 -27.84 -6.53 -2.59
N GLU A 19 -27.74 -6.35 -1.26
CA GLU A 19 -26.49 -6.63 -0.54
C GLU A 19 -26.20 -8.13 -0.48
N ALA A 20 -27.23 -8.95 -0.23
CA ALA A 20 -27.08 -10.40 -0.22
C ALA A 20 -26.68 -10.93 -1.60
N GLU A 21 -27.30 -10.42 -2.68
CA GLU A 21 -26.97 -10.75 -4.06
C GLU A 21 -25.53 -10.36 -4.41
N ALA A 22 -25.08 -9.15 -4.02
CA ALA A 22 -23.70 -8.70 -4.27
C ALA A 22 -22.65 -9.60 -3.58
N ILE A 23 -22.93 -10.06 -2.36
CA ILE A 23 -22.05 -11.00 -1.63
C ILE A 23 -22.04 -12.36 -2.34
N ASP A 24 -23.19 -12.86 -2.76
CA ASP A 24 -23.30 -14.14 -3.45
C ASP A 24 -22.55 -14.12 -4.79
N ASP A 25 -22.74 -13.08 -5.59
CA ASP A 25 -22.04 -12.85 -6.85
C ASP A 25 -20.51 -12.83 -6.67
N TRP A 26 -20.05 -12.08 -5.67
CA TRP A 26 -18.63 -12.02 -5.33
C TRP A 26 -18.11 -13.40 -4.90
N SER A 27 -18.88 -14.12 -4.07
CA SER A 27 -18.53 -15.46 -3.60
C SER A 27 -18.46 -16.48 -4.74
N PHE A 28 -19.38 -16.39 -5.71
CA PHE A 28 -19.45 -17.27 -6.87
C PHE A 28 -18.24 -17.07 -7.79
N LYS A 29 -17.92 -15.80 -8.09
CA LYS A 29 -16.74 -15.42 -8.89
C LYS A 29 -15.43 -15.97 -8.31
N LEU A 30 -15.34 -16.03 -6.97
CA LEU A 30 -14.16 -16.51 -6.26
C LEU A 30 -14.26 -17.98 -5.81
N ARG A 31 -15.34 -18.68 -6.17
CA ARG A 31 -15.61 -20.09 -5.79
C ARG A 31 -15.54 -20.33 -4.28
N ILE A 32 -16.04 -19.37 -3.49
CA ILE A 32 -16.12 -19.47 -2.04
C ILE A 32 -17.29 -20.36 -1.64
N ARG A 33 -17.05 -21.34 -0.77
CA ARG A 33 -17.99 -22.44 -0.51
C ARG A 33 -19.27 -22.02 0.21
N SER A 34 -19.23 -20.94 0.99
CA SER A 34 -20.38 -20.50 1.78
C SER A 34 -20.44 -18.98 1.93
N ARG A 35 -21.66 -18.45 2.04
CA ARG A 35 -21.91 -17.02 2.31
C ARG A 35 -21.25 -16.55 3.61
N ALA A 36 -21.29 -17.38 4.66
CA ALA A 36 -20.63 -17.07 5.93
C ALA A 36 -19.11 -16.91 5.77
N GLU A 37 -18.48 -17.74 4.93
CA GLU A 37 -17.06 -17.59 4.62
C GLU A 37 -16.79 -16.33 3.79
N ALA A 38 -17.64 -16.04 2.81
CA ALA A 38 -17.52 -14.83 2.00
C ALA A 38 -17.59 -13.57 2.87
N ILE A 39 -18.56 -13.48 3.77
CA ILE A 39 -18.72 -12.38 4.73
C ILE A 39 -17.46 -12.23 5.59
N ARG A 40 -16.91 -13.33 6.13
CA ARG A 40 -15.70 -13.25 6.95
C ARG A 40 -14.50 -12.70 6.19
N ARG A 41 -14.32 -13.09 4.93
CA ARG A 41 -13.24 -12.55 4.08
C ARG A 41 -13.45 -11.08 3.77
N LEU A 42 -14.69 -10.66 3.50
CA LEU A 42 -15.01 -9.24 3.29
C LEU A 42 -14.73 -8.43 4.56
N CYS A 43 -15.06 -8.94 5.74
CA CYS A 43 -14.69 -8.31 7.00
C CYS A 43 -13.17 -8.19 7.15
N GLN A 44 -12.42 -9.25 6.87
CA GLN A 44 -10.95 -9.22 6.92
C GLN A 44 -10.38 -8.19 5.94
N ILE A 45 -10.86 -8.17 4.69
CA ILE A 45 -10.47 -7.16 3.69
C ILE A 45 -10.77 -5.75 4.20
N GLY A 46 -11.95 -5.53 4.79
CA GLY A 46 -12.35 -4.25 5.36
C GLY A 46 -11.42 -3.79 6.49
N MET A 47 -11.12 -4.67 7.45
CA MET A 47 -10.21 -4.36 8.56
C MET A 47 -8.80 -4.07 8.07
N THR A 48 -8.26 -4.92 7.19
CA THR A 48 -6.95 -4.71 6.58
C THR A 48 -6.87 -3.41 5.78
N ALA A 49 -7.93 -3.07 5.04
CA ALA A 49 -7.98 -1.82 4.30
C ALA A 49 -8.00 -0.60 5.23
N ASP A 50 -8.81 -0.62 6.28
CA ASP A 50 -8.90 0.47 7.26
C ASP A 50 -7.56 0.71 7.98
N GLU A 51 -6.87 -0.36 8.36
CA GLU A 51 -5.55 -0.31 9.01
C GLU A 51 -4.49 0.37 8.12
N ASN A 52 -4.52 0.13 6.80
CA ASN A 52 -3.42 0.51 5.90
C ASN A 52 -3.72 1.74 5.03
N VAL A 53 -4.99 2.10 4.81
CA VAL A 53 -5.37 3.20 3.89
C VAL A 53 -4.79 4.55 4.34
N ARG A 54 -4.69 4.78 5.65
CA ARG A 54 -4.14 6.02 6.22
C ARG A 54 -2.68 6.23 5.84
N ALA A 55 -1.89 5.15 5.78
CA ALA A 55 -0.48 5.24 5.38
C ALA A 55 -0.36 5.68 3.90
N VAL A 56 -1.20 5.11 3.02
CA VAL A 56 -1.23 5.49 1.59
C VAL A 56 -1.62 6.96 1.43
N LEU A 57 -2.68 7.41 2.11
CA LEU A 57 -3.12 8.81 2.05
C LEU A 57 -2.04 9.77 2.54
N LYS A 58 -1.39 9.45 3.67
CA LYS A 58 -0.30 10.25 4.23
C LYS A 58 0.89 10.37 3.29
N GLU A 59 1.38 9.25 2.74
CA GLU A 59 2.54 9.30 1.83
C GLU A 59 2.18 9.98 0.50
N SER A 60 0.93 9.86 0.04
CA SER A 60 0.44 10.59 -1.14
C SER A 60 0.40 12.10 -0.89
N GLU A 61 -0.16 12.55 0.24
CA GLU A 61 -0.23 13.98 0.60
C GLU A 61 1.17 14.59 0.77
N LYS A 62 2.05 13.85 1.44
CA LYS A 62 3.45 14.24 1.60
C LYS A 62 4.16 14.36 0.25
N SER A 63 4.01 13.38 -0.64
CA SER A 63 4.63 13.42 -1.96
C SER A 63 4.17 14.65 -2.75
N VAL A 64 2.87 14.96 -2.75
CA VAL A 64 2.33 16.14 -3.43
C VAL A 64 2.88 17.43 -2.82
N THR A 65 2.88 17.55 -1.49
CA THR A 65 3.43 18.72 -0.79
C THR A 65 4.90 18.95 -1.15
N ASN A 66 5.71 17.90 -1.07
CA ASN A 66 7.12 17.95 -1.46
C ASN A 66 7.30 18.38 -2.92
N ARG A 67 6.49 17.85 -3.85
CA ARG A 67 6.55 18.25 -5.27
C ARG A 67 6.21 19.72 -5.45
N VAL A 68 5.19 20.21 -4.75
CA VAL A 68 4.77 21.62 -4.84
C VAL A 68 5.87 22.54 -4.32
N ASP A 69 6.48 22.21 -3.19
CA ASP A 69 7.53 23.04 -2.61
C ASP A 69 8.80 23.03 -3.47
N GLU A 70 9.18 21.88 -4.03
CA GLU A 70 10.31 21.80 -4.96
C GLU A 70 10.04 22.55 -6.27
N LEU A 71 8.79 22.53 -6.77
CA LEU A 71 8.40 23.32 -7.95
C LEU A 71 8.49 24.82 -7.68
N LYS A 72 8.15 25.30 -6.47
CA LYS A 72 8.30 26.73 -6.12
C LYS A 72 9.77 27.15 -6.21
N VAL A 73 10.67 26.36 -5.63
CA VAL A 73 12.12 26.62 -5.69
C VAL A 73 12.61 26.65 -7.14
N LEU A 74 12.14 25.71 -7.98
CA LEU A 74 12.50 25.70 -9.40
C LEU A 74 11.97 26.93 -10.15
N VAL A 75 10.72 27.35 -9.87
CA VAL A 75 10.14 28.54 -10.49
C VAL A 75 10.89 29.80 -10.08
N GLU A 76 11.25 29.94 -8.80
CA GLU A 76 12.06 31.05 -8.30
C GLU A 76 13.41 31.11 -9.01
N LEU A 77 14.10 29.97 -9.14
CA LEU A 77 15.37 29.88 -9.86
C LEU A 77 15.23 30.25 -11.35
N LEU A 78 14.16 29.80 -12.02
CA LEU A 78 13.92 30.10 -13.43
C LEU A 78 13.51 31.56 -13.69
N GLN A 79 13.15 32.31 -12.66
CA GLN A 79 12.89 33.75 -12.74
C GLN A 79 14.16 34.59 -12.60
N GLU A 80 15.28 34.00 -12.19
CA GLU A 80 16.57 34.69 -12.15
C GLU A 80 17.10 34.96 -13.56
N ASP A 81 17.98 35.95 -13.68
CA ASP A 81 18.61 36.30 -14.95
C ASP A 81 19.41 35.08 -15.46
N PRO A 82 19.14 34.58 -16.69
CA PRO A 82 19.85 33.44 -17.26
C PRO A 82 21.37 33.58 -17.24
N ASP A 83 21.89 34.80 -17.34
CA ASP A 83 23.34 35.07 -17.33
C ASP A 83 23.95 34.94 -15.92
N THR A 84 23.12 34.85 -14.88
CA THR A 84 23.52 34.68 -13.47
C THR A 84 23.41 33.24 -12.95
N LEU A 85 22.74 32.36 -13.69
CA LEU A 85 22.53 30.97 -13.29
C LEU A 85 23.80 30.12 -13.43
N ASP A 86 24.31 29.58 -12.32
CA ASP A 86 25.36 28.58 -12.36
C ASP A 86 24.81 27.22 -12.77
N ALA A 87 25.24 26.73 -13.93
CA ALA A 87 24.90 25.41 -14.42
C ALA A 87 25.27 24.26 -13.46
N HIS A 88 26.25 24.45 -12.56
CA HIS A 88 26.55 23.49 -11.51
C HIS A 88 25.45 23.45 -10.43
N GLU A 89 25.00 24.60 -9.96
CA GLU A 89 23.94 24.72 -8.95
C GLU A 89 22.61 24.17 -9.49
N VAL A 90 22.26 24.50 -10.73
CA VAL A 90 21.07 23.95 -11.41
C VAL A 90 21.12 22.41 -11.46
N ARG A 91 22.29 21.83 -11.77
CA ARG A 91 22.46 20.36 -11.81
C ARG A 91 22.34 19.72 -10.44
N ILE A 92 22.89 20.35 -9.40
CA ILE A 92 22.75 19.86 -8.01
C ILE A 92 21.27 19.88 -7.62
N LEU A 93 20.59 21.01 -7.81
CA LEU A 93 19.18 21.14 -7.50
C LEU A 93 18.33 20.09 -8.25
N ALA A 94 18.55 19.93 -9.55
CA ALA A 94 17.83 18.92 -10.35
C ALA A 94 18.08 17.49 -9.82
N ALA A 95 19.30 17.18 -9.40
CA ALA A 95 19.63 15.89 -8.80
C ALA A 95 18.96 15.68 -7.44
N GLU A 96 18.87 16.73 -6.61
CA GLU A 96 18.20 16.68 -5.31
C GLU A 96 16.70 16.51 -5.45
N ILE A 97 16.06 17.29 -6.33
CA ILE A 97 14.63 17.15 -6.70
C ILE A 97 14.36 15.73 -7.22
N GLY A 98 15.19 15.24 -8.14
CA GLY A 98 15.04 13.91 -8.71
C GLY A 98 15.18 12.80 -7.67
N LYS A 99 16.13 12.93 -6.74
CA LYS A 99 16.32 11.99 -5.63
C LYS A 99 15.13 12.01 -4.66
N SER A 100 14.69 13.21 -4.26
CA SER A 100 13.52 13.40 -3.40
C SER A 100 12.26 12.79 -4.02
N ALA A 101 12.07 12.97 -5.33
CA ALA A 101 10.97 12.35 -6.07
C ALA A 101 11.00 10.82 -5.95
N MET A 102 12.16 10.21 -6.11
CA MET A 102 12.32 8.76 -6.02
C MET A 102 12.08 8.26 -4.60
N ASP A 103 12.57 8.97 -3.58
CA ASP A 103 12.35 8.62 -2.18
C ASP A 103 10.85 8.67 -1.83
N ASP A 104 10.12 9.71 -2.29
CA ASP A 104 8.66 9.83 -2.13
C ASP A 104 7.90 8.70 -2.85
N GLN A 105 8.26 8.40 -4.10
CA GLN A 105 7.63 7.32 -4.87
C GLN A 105 7.89 5.94 -4.25
N MET A 106 9.07 5.71 -3.70
CA MET A 106 9.39 4.47 -2.97
C MET A 106 8.53 4.33 -1.71
N ALA A 107 8.39 5.40 -0.91
CA ALA A 107 7.56 5.39 0.29
C ALA A 107 6.08 5.15 -0.04
N LEU A 108 5.55 5.84 -1.06
CA LEU A 108 4.18 5.63 -1.53
C LEU A 108 3.96 4.21 -2.04
N LYS A 109 4.91 3.67 -2.82
CA LYS A 109 4.83 2.30 -3.32
C LYS A 109 4.81 1.28 -2.19
N GLU A 110 5.66 1.45 -1.18
CA GLU A 110 5.68 0.63 0.04
C GLU A 110 4.32 0.66 0.75
N ALA A 111 3.74 1.84 0.97
CA ALA A 111 2.41 1.96 1.57
C ALA A 111 1.32 1.26 0.74
N ILE A 112 1.33 1.42 -0.59
CA ILE A 112 0.38 0.75 -1.50
C ILE A 112 0.54 -0.77 -1.44
N MET A 113 1.77 -1.28 -1.34
CA MET A 113 1.99 -2.72 -1.25
C MET A 113 1.50 -3.30 0.08
N HIS A 114 1.73 -2.61 1.20
CA HIS A 114 1.17 -2.98 2.50
C HIS A 114 -0.36 -3.01 2.51
N LEU A 115 -1.02 -2.11 1.76
CA LEU A 115 -2.46 -2.16 1.58
C LEU A 115 -2.91 -3.31 0.66
N SER A 116 -2.30 -3.45 -0.50
CA SER A 116 -2.83 -4.30 -1.59
C SER A 116 -2.46 -5.78 -1.48
N GLU A 117 -1.24 -6.13 -1.06
CA GLU A 117 -0.82 -7.53 -1.02
C GLU A 117 -1.65 -8.38 -0.06
N PRO A 118 -1.92 -7.94 1.19
CA PRO A 118 -2.73 -8.72 2.12
C PRO A 118 -4.18 -8.86 1.62
N ILE A 119 -4.75 -7.81 1.03
CA ILE A 119 -6.10 -7.84 0.43
C ILE A 119 -6.17 -8.88 -0.71
N VAL A 120 -5.16 -8.90 -1.60
CA VAL A 120 -5.08 -9.87 -2.69
C VAL A 120 -4.90 -11.29 -2.16
N ALA A 121 -4.08 -11.47 -1.12
CA ALA A 121 -3.91 -12.77 -0.45
C ALA A 121 -5.25 -13.28 0.11
N ILE A 122 -5.98 -12.44 0.85
CA ILE A 122 -7.29 -12.80 1.42
C ILE A 122 -8.30 -13.14 0.32
N ARG A 123 -8.32 -12.33 -0.75
CA ARG A 123 -9.22 -12.53 -1.89
C ARG A 123 -9.00 -13.88 -2.55
N ASN A 124 -7.75 -14.28 -2.74
CA ASN A 124 -7.38 -15.49 -3.50
C ASN A 124 -7.19 -16.73 -2.61
N ALA A 125 -7.25 -16.59 -1.29
CA ALA A 125 -7.04 -17.70 -0.36
C ALA A 125 -8.02 -18.85 -0.59
N LYS A 126 -7.59 -20.08 -0.29
CA LYS A 126 -8.48 -21.24 -0.36
C LYS A 126 -9.50 -21.27 0.77
N SER A 127 -9.18 -20.66 1.92
CA SER A 127 -10.12 -20.49 3.04
C SER A 127 -9.87 -19.17 3.78
N ALA A 128 -10.83 -18.70 4.57
CA ALA A 128 -10.64 -17.52 5.43
C ALA A 128 -9.55 -17.69 6.52
N ASP A 129 -9.25 -18.93 6.92
CA ASP A 129 -8.17 -19.20 7.89
C ASP A 129 -6.80 -19.18 7.20
N VAL A 130 -6.77 -19.68 5.96
CA VAL A 130 -5.60 -19.55 5.07
C VAL A 130 -5.38 -18.09 4.67
N ALA A 131 -6.45 -17.31 4.52
CA ALA A 131 -6.38 -15.89 4.19
C ALA A 131 -5.61 -15.07 5.23
N ILE A 132 -5.85 -15.30 6.52
CA ILE A 132 -5.12 -14.61 7.61
C ILE A 132 -3.64 -15.00 7.56
N ALA A 133 -3.34 -16.30 7.53
CA ALA A 133 -1.97 -16.79 7.51
C ALA A 133 -1.20 -16.36 6.25
N ASP A 134 -1.87 -16.29 5.09
CA ASP A 134 -1.26 -15.83 3.84
C ASP A 134 -1.04 -14.31 3.85
N ALA A 135 -1.96 -13.54 4.45
CA ALA A 135 -1.81 -12.08 4.62
C ALA A 135 -0.65 -11.72 5.57
N GLU A 136 -0.50 -12.44 6.69
CA GLU A 136 0.62 -12.27 7.62
C GLU A 136 1.95 -12.58 6.93
N LYS A 137 2.04 -13.73 6.23
CA LYS A 137 3.23 -14.11 5.47
C LYS A 137 3.55 -13.15 4.34
N ALA A 138 2.53 -12.61 3.65
CA ALA A 138 2.73 -11.61 2.61
C ALA A 138 3.36 -10.35 3.21
N THR A 139 2.82 -9.85 4.32
CA THR A 139 3.35 -8.70 5.05
C THR A 139 4.80 -8.91 5.50
N GLU A 140 5.13 -10.08 6.07
CA GLU A 140 6.50 -10.42 6.47
C GLU A 140 7.45 -10.46 5.26
N ARG A 141 7.05 -11.15 4.19
CA ARG A 141 7.85 -11.25 2.95
C ARG A 141 8.09 -9.87 2.36
N LEU A 142 7.07 -9.03 2.32
CA LEU A 142 7.16 -7.66 1.82
C LEU A 142 8.16 -6.84 2.65
N THR A 143 8.00 -6.86 3.97
CA THR A 143 8.87 -6.12 4.90
C THR A 143 10.34 -6.51 4.69
N LYS A 144 10.61 -7.82 4.53
CA LYS A 144 11.96 -8.32 4.24
C LYS A 144 12.47 -7.86 2.88
N MET A 145 11.65 -7.96 1.83
CA MET A 145 12.04 -7.55 0.47
C MET A 145 12.36 -6.05 0.42
N ILE A 146 11.56 -5.22 1.09
CA ILE A 146 11.78 -3.78 1.17
C ILE A 146 13.08 -3.47 1.91
N ALA A 147 13.34 -4.14 3.04
CA ALA A 147 14.59 -3.98 3.78
C ALA A 147 15.82 -4.33 2.91
N GLU A 148 15.75 -5.42 2.13
CA GLU A 148 16.81 -5.82 1.21
C GLU A 148 17.05 -4.81 0.08
N LEU A 149 15.97 -4.25 -0.50
CA LEU A 149 16.05 -3.22 -1.54
C LEU A 149 16.69 -1.93 -0.98
N LYS A 150 16.26 -1.48 0.20
CA LYS A 150 16.85 -0.31 0.89
C LYS A 150 18.34 -0.53 1.19
N ALA A 151 18.73 -1.74 1.61
CA ALA A 151 20.13 -2.08 1.85
C ALA A 151 20.99 -2.06 0.57
N LYS A 152 20.45 -2.53 -0.56
CA LYS A 152 21.14 -2.48 -1.87
C LYS A 152 21.30 -1.03 -2.37
N ALA A 153 20.26 -0.22 -2.25
CA ALA A 153 20.31 1.20 -2.62
C ALA A 153 21.39 1.96 -1.82
N ASN A 154 21.53 1.67 -0.53
CA ASN A 154 22.55 2.30 0.32
C ASN A 154 23.99 1.80 0.03
N LYS A 155 24.16 0.55 -0.44
CA LYS A 155 25.48 0.05 -0.86
C LYS A 155 25.96 0.66 -2.18
N GLY A 156 25.05 1.03 -3.07
CA GLY A 156 25.37 1.75 -4.31
C GLY A 156 25.90 3.17 -4.08
N LYS A 157 25.57 3.82 -2.95
CA LYS A 157 26.02 5.17 -2.57
C LYS A 157 27.47 5.26 -2.07
N LYS A 158 28.15 4.14 -1.80
CA LYS A 158 29.52 4.09 -1.23
C LYS A 158 30.63 3.84 -2.25
N ARG A 159 30.33 3.87 -3.55
CA ARG A 159 31.28 3.64 -4.65
C ARG A 159 31.49 4.91 -5.45
#